data_AF-A0A6P2D6J0-F1
#
_entry.id   AF-A0A6P2D6J0-F1
#
_cell.length_a   1.000
_cell.length_b   1.000
_cell.length_c   1.000
_cell.angle_alpha   90.00
_cell.angle_beta   90.00
_cell.angle_gamma   90.00
#
_symmetry.space_group_name_H-M   'P 1'
#
loop_
_entity.id
_entity.type
_entity.pdbx_description
1 polymer ?
#
loop_
_entity_poly.entity_id
_entity_poly.type
_entity_poly.pdbx_seq_one_letter_code
_entity_poly.pdbx_strand_id
1 'polypeptide(L)'
;MTRFLVAVAAVVIGAGPALAGGPPPVYVVVDKVTVEANKVTIHGSFIRLKEGRGADYEAPVEGVVCLGLDERKAAECRTEWGQWAKAAGTGRAISVGMCGDAGTMLTVKIHKLGTQIKGADAEYTTGHIGMVTAKQEWADQPPVKTLLAFVKTKKTG
;
A
#
# COMPACT_ATOMS: atom_id res chain seq x y z
N MET A 1 -14.86 -10.81 -57.65
CA MET A 1 -13.76 -9.82 -57.49
C MET A 1 -13.70 -9.41 -56.04
N THR A 2 -12.69 -9.92 -55.33
CA THR A 2 -12.53 -9.82 -53.88
C THR A 2 -11.99 -8.44 -53.52
N ARG A 3 -12.73 -7.66 -52.73
CA ARG A 3 -12.26 -6.37 -52.19
C ARG A 3 -11.90 -6.57 -50.71
N PHE A 4 -10.61 -6.74 -50.43
CA PHE A 4 -10.07 -6.70 -49.08
C PHE A 4 -9.90 -5.22 -48.67
N LEU A 5 -10.67 -4.77 -47.68
CA LEU A 5 -10.42 -3.53 -46.95
C LEU A 5 -9.45 -3.84 -45.81
N VAL A 6 -8.23 -3.33 -45.91
CA VAL A 6 -7.20 -3.41 -44.87
C VAL A 6 -7.53 -2.36 -43.80
N ALA A 7 -7.96 -2.81 -42.62
CA ALA A 7 -8.04 -1.96 -41.43
C ALA A 7 -6.66 -1.89 -40.78
N VAL A 8 -6.02 -0.73 -40.82
CA VAL A 8 -4.79 -0.46 -40.08
C VAL A 8 -5.17 -0.13 -38.64
N ALA A 9 -5.06 -1.10 -37.75
CA ALA A 9 -5.18 -0.88 -36.31
C ALA A 9 -3.89 -0.21 -35.80
N ALA A 10 -3.99 1.08 -35.43
CA ALA A 10 -2.91 1.80 -34.77
C ALA A 10 -2.73 1.23 -33.34
N VAL A 11 -1.68 0.44 -33.15
CA VAL A 11 -1.26 -0.02 -31.81
C VAL A 11 -0.63 1.17 -31.09
N VAL A 12 -1.40 1.82 -30.23
CA VAL A 12 -0.87 2.79 -29.26
C VAL A 12 -0.16 1.99 -28.18
N ILE A 13 1.15 1.77 -28.33
CA ILE A 13 1.97 1.21 -27.25
C ILE A 13 2.17 2.32 -26.23
N GLY A 14 1.34 2.32 -25.18
CA GLY A 14 1.50 3.19 -24.02
C GLY A 14 2.76 2.81 -23.25
N ALA A 15 3.90 3.40 -23.63
CA ALA A 15 5.10 3.37 -22.82
C ALA A 15 4.93 4.35 -21.66
N GLY A 16 4.35 3.87 -20.56
CA GLY A 16 4.37 4.59 -19.29
C GLY A 16 5.81 4.79 -18.80
N PRO A 17 6.09 5.86 -18.04
CA PRO A 17 7.43 6.13 -17.53
C PRO A 17 7.94 4.95 -16.69
N ALA A 18 9.03 4.33 -17.14
CA ALA A 18 9.73 3.29 -16.39
C ALA A 18 10.53 3.96 -15.27
N LEU A 19 9.94 4.02 -14.08
CA LEU A 19 10.63 4.47 -12.87
C LEU A 19 11.67 3.39 -12.48
N ALA A 20 12.94 3.76 -12.46
CA ALA A 20 14.09 2.86 -12.30
C ALA A 20 14.14 2.07 -10.97
N GLY A 21 13.23 2.34 -10.03
CA GLY A 21 13.10 1.62 -8.76
C GLY A 21 11.88 0.69 -8.65
N GLY A 22 11.09 0.52 -9.72
CA GLY A 22 9.81 -0.18 -9.65
C GLY A 22 8.81 0.52 -8.72
N PRO A 23 7.51 0.18 -8.79
CA PRO A 23 6.53 0.81 -7.92
C PRO A 23 6.63 0.26 -6.48
N PRO A 24 6.35 1.08 -5.45
CA PRO A 24 6.20 0.62 -4.08
C PRO A 24 5.20 -0.55 -3.98
N PRO A 25 5.58 -1.70 -3.41
CA PRO A 25 4.76 -2.90 -3.45
C PRO A 25 3.49 -2.82 -2.58
N VAL A 26 3.38 -1.86 -1.67
CA VAL A 26 2.19 -1.69 -0.83
C VAL A 26 1.82 -0.21 -0.77
N TYR A 27 0.53 0.09 -0.90
CA TYR A 27 -0.01 1.40 -0.54
C TYR A 27 -1.09 1.27 0.53
N VAL A 28 -1.13 2.24 1.44
CA VAL A 28 -2.04 2.26 2.58
C VAL A 28 -2.68 3.64 2.72
N VAL A 29 -4.00 3.72 2.75
CA VAL A 29 -4.71 4.90 3.27
C VAL A 29 -5.06 4.62 4.72
N VAL A 30 -4.47 5.40 5.63
CA VAL A 30 -4.54 5.16 7.07
C VAL A 30 -5.74 5.88 7.66
N ASP A 31 -6.67 5.12 8.24
CA ASP A 31 -7.85 5.66 8.90
C ASP A 31 -7.56 5.95 10.38
N LYS A 32 -6.94 5.01 11.08
CA LYS A 32 -6.59 5.12 12.51
C LYS A 32 -5.35 4.30 12.82
N VAL A 33 -4.56 4.76 13.79
CA VAL A 33 -3.44 4.01 14.34
C VAL A 33 -3.58 3.91 15.85
N THR A 34 -3.27 2.76 16.41
CA THR A 34 -3.16 2.56 17.86
C THR A 34 -1.77 2.04 18.16
N VAL A 35 -1.06 2.75 19.03
CA VAL A 35 0.30 2.43 19.44
C VAL A 35 0.26 1.96 20.88
N GLU A 36 0.74 0.74 21.11
CA GLU A 36 0.96 0.13 22.42
C GLU A 36 2.47 -0.05 22.64
N ALA A 37 2.89 -0.43 23.84
CA ALA A 37 4.30 -0.50 24.20
C ALA A 37 5.12 -1.44 23.29
N ASN A 38 4.52 -2.55 22.87
CA ASN A 38 5.14 -3.63 22.11
C ASN A 38 4.46 -3.90 20.76
N LYS A 39 3.54 -3.04 20.31
CA LYS A 39 2.69 -3.33 19.14
C LYS A 39 2.12 -2.07 18.52
N VAL A 40 1.98 -2.07 17.20
CA VAL A 40 1.22 -1.07 16.44
C VAL A 40 0.06 -1.75 15.72
N THR A 41 -1.10 -1.11 15.76
CA THR A 41 -2.29 -1.53 15.01
C THR A 41 -2.68 -0.44 14.03
N ILE A 42 -2.72 -0.78 12.75
CA ILE A 42 -2.99 0.13 11.64
C ILE A 42 -4.35 -0.25 11.04
N HIS A 43 -5.32 0.63 11.16
CA HIS A 43 -6.61 0.54 10.48
C HIS A 43 -6.55 1.34 9.19
N GLY A 44 -7.02 0.76 8.10
CA GLY A 44 -7.03 1.47 6.83
C GLY A 44 -7.50 0.64 5.65
N SER A 45 -7.27 1.20 4.48
CA SER A 45 -7.42 0.52 3.21
C SER A 45 -6.06 0.23 2.62
N PHE A 46 -5.86 -1.00 2.16
CA PHE A 46 -4.60 -1.53 1.70
C PHE A 46 -4.73 -1.99 0.26
N ILE A 47 -3.68 -1.81 -0.52
CA ILE A 47 -3.52 -2.45 -1.82
C ILE A 47 -2.08 -2.96 -1.91
N ARG A 48 -1.90 -4.18 -2.40
CA ARG A 48 -0.61 -4.87 -2.47
C ARG A 48 -0.29 -5.26 -3.90
N LEU A 49 0.98 -5.28 -4.22
CA LEU A 49 1.50 -5.91 -5.40
C LEU A 49 1.16 -7.41 -5.33
N LYS A 50 0.65 -7.94 -6.43
CA LYS A 50 0.36 -9.37 -6.55
C LYS A 50 1.67 -10.15 -6.58
N GLU A 51 1.69 -11.35 -6.00
CA GLU A 51 2.83 -12.25 -6.15
C GLU A 51 3.12 -12.55 -7.63
N GLY A 52 4.36 -12.31 -8.05
CA GLY A 52 4.81 -12.46 -9.44
C GLY A 52 5.71 -11.31 -9.90
N ARG A 53 6.32 -11.44 -11.08
CA ARG A 53 7.06 -10.32 -11.71
C ARG A 53 6.07 -9.39 -12.40
N GLY A 54 6.05 -8.11 -12.06
CA GLY A 54 5.23 -7.11 -12.77
C GLY A 54 4.86 -5.90 -11.92
N ALA A 55 3.86 -5.15 -12.40
CA ALA A 55 3.27 -3.98 -11.73
C ALA A 55 1.78 -4.19 -11.43
N ASP A 56 1.35 -5.45 -11.33
CA ASP A 56 -0.04 -5.81 -11.06
C ASP A 56 -0.32 -5.79 -9.56
N TYR A 57 -1.42 -5.17 -9.19
CA TYR A 57 -1.87 -5.07 -7.80
C TYR A 57 -3.13 -5.90 -7.58
N GLU A 58 -3.27 -6.41 -6.37
CA GLU A 58 -4.52 -6.98 -5.89
C GLU A 58 -5.63 -5.90 -5.82
N ALA A 59 -6.87 -6.34 -5.65
CA ALA A 59 -7.95 -5.40 -5.36
C ALA A 59 -7.72 -4.74 -3.98
N PRO A 60 -8.07 -3.46 -3.81
CA PRO A 60 -7.96 -2.82 -2.51
C PRO A 60 -8.90 -3.48 -1.49
N VAL A 61 -8.42 -3.62 -0.26
CA VAL A 61 -9.17 -4.20 0.85
C VAL A 61 -9.17 -3.25 2.05
N GLU A 62 -10.27 -3.23 2.77
CA GLU A 62 -10.35 -2.56 4.07
C GLU A 62 -10.04 -3.55 5.20
N GLY A 63 -9.26 -3.12 6.19
CA GLY A 63 -9.01 -3.94 7.35
C GLY A 63 -8.07 -3.36 8.38
N VAL A 64 -7.46 -4.27 9.12
CA VAL A 64 -6.59 -3.99 10.25
C VAL A 64 -5.34 -4.86 10.16
N VAL A 65 -4.18 -4.24 10.29
CA VAL A 65 -2.88 -4.92 10.40
C VAL A 65 -2.30 -4.68 11.79
N CYS A 66 -1.75 -5.73 12.41
CA CYS A 66 -1.21 -5.67 13.76
C CYS A 66 0.23 -6.21 13.81
N LEU A 67 1.18 -5.34 14.12
CA LEU A 67 2.62 -5.64 14.05
C LEU A 67 3.28 -5.42 15.41
N GLY A 68 4.19 -6.32 15.77
CA GLY A 68 4.92 -6.32 17.02
C GLY A 68 6.19 -5.50 16.95
N LEU A 69 6.69 -5.07 18.10
CA LEU A 69 7.99 -4.42 18.23
C LEU A 69 9.11 -5.40 17.86
N ASP A 70 9.99 -5.01 16.95
CA ASP A 70 11.33 -5.61 16.88
C ASP A 70 12.19 -4.95 17.97
N GLU A 71 12.49 -5.69 19.04
CA GLU A 71 13.28 -5.20 20.18
C GLU A 71 14.69 -4.74 19.78
N ARG A 72 15.26 -5.33 18.71
CA ARG A 72 16.59 -4.96 18.21
C ARG A 72 16.58 -3.58 17.54
N LYS A 73 15.40 -3.13 17.13
CA LYS A 73 15.16 -1.89 16.39
C LYS A 73 14.06 -1.05 17.03
N ALA A 74 13.91 -1.13 18.36
CA ALA A 74 12.77 -0.57 19.06
C ALA A 74 12.60 0.95 18.87
N ALA A 75 13.71 1.70 18.82
CA ALA A 75 13.70 3.14 18.59
C ALA A 75 13.21 3.50 17.17
N GLU A 76 13.67 2.77 16.16
CA GLU A 76 13.25 2.95 14.77
C GLU A 76 11.78 2.56 14.58
N CYS A 77 11.33 1.45 15.18
CA CYS A 77 9.93 1.03 15.18
C CYS A 77 9.05 2.15 15.71
N ARG A 78 9.35 2.69 16.90
CA ARG A 78 8.55 3.76 17.53
C ARG A 78 8.56 5.05 16.69
N THR A 79 9.68 5.36 16.05
CA THR A 79 9.78 6.50 15.13
C THR A 79 8.82 6.34 13.96
N GLU A 80 8.84 5.17 13.30
CA GLU A 80 7.96 4.85 12.18
C GLU A 80 6.49 4.71 12.58
N TRP A 81 6.19 4.19 13.77
CA TRP A 81 4.84 4.17 14.33
C TRP A 81 4.30 5.59 14.54
N GLY A 82 5.16 6.54 14.90
CA GLY A 82 4.83 7.96 14.93
C GLY A 82 4.51 8.53 13.54
N GLN A 83 5.15 8.03 12.48
CA GLN A 83 4.83 8.43 11.11
C GLN A 83 3.46 7.88 10.67
N TRP A 84 3.15 6.62 11.01
CA TRP A 84 1.83 6.06 10.82
C TRP A 84 0.75 6.88 11.53
N ALA A 85 0.99 7.25 12.80
CA ALA A 85 0.07 8.08 13.56
C ALA A 85 -0.17 9.47 12.92
N LYS A 86 0.88 10.09 12.34
CA LYS A 86 0.75 11.35 11.61
C LYS A 86 -0.02 11.22 10.28
N ALA A 87 0.04 10.05 9.65
CA ALA A 87 -0.69 9.78 8.40
C ALA A 87 -2.18 9.49 8.63
N ALA A 88 -2.55 9.06 9.84
CA ALA A 88 -3.93 8.69 10.18
C ALA A 88 -4.92 9.82 9.91
N GLY A 89 -6.03 9.50 9.25
CA GLY A 89 -7.12 10.44 8.96
C GLY A 89 -6.83 11.46 7.86
N THR A 90 -5.61 11.52 7.32
CA THR A 90 -5.25 12.47 6.26
C THR A 90 -5.90 12.17 4.92
N GLY A 91 -6.38 10.93 4.71
CA GLY A 91 -6.92 10.46 3.44
C GLY A 91 -5.87 10.31 2.33
N ARG A 92 -4.59 10.44 2.66
CA ARG A 92 -3.48 10.26 1.71
C ARG A 92 -3.05 8.80 1.67
N ALA A 93 -2.65 8.34 0.49
CA ALA A 93 -2.01 7.04 0.33
C ALA A 93 -0.54 7.15 0.73
N ILE A 94 -0.09 6.23 1.58
CA ILE A 94 1.28 6.04 2.04
C ILE A 94 1.86 4.85 1.29
N SER A 95 3.01 5.02 0.64
CA SER A 95 3.76 3.91 0.08
C SER A 95 4.56 3.20 1.15
N VAL A 96 4.66 1.88 1.03
CA VAL A 96 5.54 1.06 1.83
C VAL A 96 6.36 0.20 0.88
N GLY A 97 7.68 0.24 1.08
CA GLY A 97 8.64 -0.53 0.32
C GLY A 97 9.13 0.13 -0.97
N MET A 98 10.05 -0.56 -1.63
CA MET A 98 10.60 -0.22 -2.94
C MET A 98 11.07 -1.50 -3.66
N CYS A 99 11.15 -1.48 -4.99
CA CYS A 99 11.67 -2.61 -5.78
C CYS A 99 10.98 -3.95 -5.51
N GLY A 100 9.69 -3.96 -5.15
CA GLY A 100 8.94 -5.19 -4.84
C GLY A 100 9.09 -5.70 -3.40
N ASP A 101 9.86 -5.03 -2.54
CA ASP A 101 10.00 -5.38 -1.13
C ASP A 101 9.36 -4.34 -0.21
N ALA A 102 8.50 -4.79 0.71
CA ALA A 102 7.82 -3.99 1.75
C ALA A 102 8.01 -4.59 3.15
N GLY A 103 8.94 -5.53 3.30
CA GLY A 103 9.09 -6.33 4.50
C GLY A 103 7.77 -7.02 4.87
N THR A 104 7.48 -7.03 6.16
CA THR A 104 6.31 -7.66 6.77
C THR A 104 4.99 -7.14 6.19
N MET A 105 4.94 -5.88 5.74
CA MET A 105 3.70 -5.30 5.19
C MET A 105 3.24 -5.95 3.89
N LEU A 106 4.14 -6.63 3.18
CA LEU A 106 3.82 -7.35 1.95
C LEU A 106 3.00 -8.62 2.22
N THR A 107 3.28 -9.32 3.32
CA THR A 107 2.74 -10.67 3.58
C THR A 107 1.85 -10.76 4.81
N VAL A 108 1.90 -9.78 5.73
CA VAL A 108 1.11 -9.82 6.97
C VAL A 108 -0.38 -9.93 6.69
N LYS A 109 -1.09 -10.67 7.52
CA LYS A 109 -2.53 -10.80 7.41
C LYS A 109 -3.21 -9.44 7.59
N ILE A 110 -4.18 -9.14 6.72
CA ILE A 110 -5.11 -8.02 6.89
C ILE A 110 -6.40 -8.60 7.48
N HIS A 111 -6.71 -8.25 8.72
CA HIS A 111 -7.93 -8.69 9.38
C HIS A 111 -9.12 -7.82 8.99
N LYS A 112 -10.33 -8.38 8.99
CA LYS A 112 -11.55 -7.60 8.81
C LYS A 112 -11.72 -6.61 9.97
N LEU A 113 -12.40 -5.49 9.71
CA LEU A 113 -12.78 -4.56 10.76
C LEU A 113 -13.57 -5.25 11.88
N GLY A 114 -13.38 -4.80 13.12
CA GLY A 114 -14.04 -5.37 14.32
C GLY A 114 -13.45 -6.70 14.80
N THR A 115 -12.47 -7.28 14.09
CA THR A 115 -11.78 -8.49 14.56
C THR A 115 -11.00 -8.19 15.84
N GLN A 116 -11.20 -8.97 16.90
CA GLN A 116 -10.40 -8.89 18.11
C GLN A 116 -9.03 -9.53 17.87
N ILE A 117 -7.98 -8.72 17.91
CA ILE A 117 -6.60 -9.15 17.69
C ILE A 117 -5.89 -9.21 19.04
N LYS A 118 -5.54 -10.42 19.51
CA LYS A 118 -4.97 -10.64 20.86
C LYS A 118 -3.46 -10.34 20.96
N GLY A 119 -2.75 -10.25 19.85
CA GLY A 119 -1.29 -10.04 19.80
C GLY A 119 -0.83 -9.54 18.44
N ALA A 120 0.47 -9.42 18.23
CA ALA A 120 1.01 -9.11 16.90
C ALA A 120 0.95 -10.33 15.98
N ASP A 121 0.68 -10.11 14.69
CA ASP A 121 0.72 -11.17 13.68
C ASP A 121 2.16 -11.46 13.21
N ALA A 122 3.03 -10.45 13.28
CA ALA A 122 4.44 -10.53 12.90
C ALA A 122 5.23 -9.33 13.47
N GLU A 123 6.55 -9.43 13.49
CA GLU A 123 7.43 -8.31 13.87
C GLU A 123 7.43 -7.19 12.82
N TYR A 124 7.52 -5.96 13.29
CA TYR A 124 7.58 -4.77 12.46
C TYR A 124 8.96 -4.66 11.80
N THR A 125 8.97 -4.53 10.47
CA THR A 125 10.19 -4.33 9.68
C THR A 125 10.37 -2.85 9.36
N THR A 126 11.39 -2.24 9.98
CA THR A 126 11.74 -0.82 9.78
C THR A 126 12.43 -0.59 8.44
N GLY A 127 12.54 0.67 8.02
CA GLY A 127 13.20 1.09 6.78
C GLY A 127 12.33 0.97 5.53
N HIS A 128 11.09 0.51 5.68
CA HIS A 128 10.16 0.30 4.56
C HIS A 128 9.11 1.40 4.44
N ILE A 129 8.95 2.31 5.41
CA ILE A 129 8.18 3.53 5.19
C ILE A 129 9.01 4.49 4.33
N GLY A 130 8.99 4.26 3.02
CA GLY A 130 9.48 5.22 2.04
C GLY A 130 8.36 6.19 1.68
N MET A 131 8.64 7.50 1.73
CA MET A 131 7.80 8.56 1.16
C MET A 131 6.55 8.95 1.98
N VAL A 132 6.76 9.51 3.17
CA VAL A 132 5.85 10.55 3.65
C VAL A 132 5.84 11.66 2.60
N THR A 133 4.66 11.97 2.09
CA THR A 133 4.41 12.57 0.76
C THR A 133 4.58 11.53 -0.32
N ALA A 134 3.45 11.08 -0.88
CA ALA A 134 3.44 10.71 -2.27
C ALA A 134 4.31 11.75 -3.00
N LYS A 135 5.48 11.37 -3.54
CA LYS A 135 5.99 12.18 -4.65
C LYS A 135 4.79 12.25 -5.58
N GLN A 136 4.41 13.45 -5.95
CA GLN A 136 3.20 13.70 -6.74
C GLN A 136 3.15 12.75 -7.96
N GLU A 137 4.33 12.40 -8.48
CA GLU A 137 4.62 11.36 -9.47
C GLU A 137 3.97 9.99 -9.19
N TRP A 138 3.94 9.52 -7.94
CA TRP A 138 3.29 8.25 -7.56
C TRP A 138 1.80 8.41 -7.24
N ALA A 139 1.33 9.61 -6.89
CA ALA A 139 -0.09 9.84 -6.64
C ALA A 139 -0.95 9.57 -7.89
N ASP A 140 -0.35 9.73 -9.07
CA ASP A 140 -0.99 9.46 -10.35
C ASP A 140 -0.96 8.00 -10.80
N GLN A 141 -0.30 7.12 -10.04
CA GLN A 141 -0.23 5.70 -10.37
C GLN A 141 -1.60 5.02 -10.30
N PRO A 142 -1.92 4.11 -11.23
CA PRO A 142 -3.16 3.33 -11.21
C PRO A 142 -3.52 2.69 -9.85
N PRO A 143 -2.61 2.04 -9.10
CA PRO A 143 -2.93 1.47 -7.79
C PRO A 143 -3.36 2.52 -6.76
N VAL A 144 -2.72 3.70 -6.76
CA VAL A 144 -3.08 4.78 -5.83
C VAL A 144 -4.44 5.36 -6.18
N LYS A 145 -4.72 5.59 -7.47
CA LYS A 145 -6.06 6.04 -7.93
C LYS A 145 -7.15 5.05 -7.57
N THR A 146 -6.89 3.76 -7.76
CA THR A 146 -7.80 2.67 -7.42
C THR A 146 -8.09 2.63 -5.91
N LEU A 147 -7.04 2.72 -5.08
CA LEU A 147 -7.18 2.75 -3.63
C LEU A 147 -7.96 3.98 -3.14
N LEU A 148 -7.66 5.17 -3.68
CA LEU A 148 -8.36 6.40 -3.32
C LEU A 148 -9.83 6.39 -3.77
N ALA A 149 -10.13 5.81 -4.93
CA ALA A 149 -11.51 5.62 -5.38
C ALA A 149 -12.28 4.67 -4.44
N PHE A 150 -11.67 3.55 -4.05
CA PHE A 150 -12.24 2.62 -3.07
C PHE A 150 -12.55 3.33 -1.74
N VAL A 151 -11.60 4.08 -1.19
CA VAL A 151 -11.82 4.85 0.05
C VAL A 151 -12.95 5.87 -0.09
N LYS A 152 -13.08 6.54 -1.24
CA LYS A 152 -14.20 7.47 -1.49
C LYS A 152 -15.54 6.76 -1.48
N THR A 153 -15.67 5.61 -2.15
CA THR A 153 -16.92 4.85 -2.20
C THR A 153 -17.39 4.39 -0.82
N LYS A 154 -16.45 4.01 0.05
CA LYS A 154 -16.73 3.67 1.45
C LYS A 154 -17.29 4.84 2.26
N LYS A 155 -16.80 6.07 2.04
CA LYS A 155 -17.26 7.25 2.79
C LYS A 155 -18.65 7.73 2.40
N THR A 156 -19.14 7.31 1.24
CA THR A 156 -20.45 7.71 0.68
C THR A 156 -21.56 6.69 0.90
N GLY A 157 -21.23 5.47 1.36
CA GLY A 157 -22.18 4.41 1.69
C GLY A 157 -22.38 4.30 3.19
#